data_AF-A0A1S9CI20-F1
#
_entry.id   AF-A0A1S9CI20-F1
#
_cell.length_a   1.000
_cell.length_b   1.000
_cell.length_c   1.000
_cell.angle_alpha   90.00
_cell.angle_beta   90.00
_cell.angle_gamma   90.00
#
_symmetry.space_group_name_H-M   'P 1'
#
loop_
_entity.id
_entity.type
_entity.pdbx_description
1 polymer ?
#
loop_
_entity_poly.entity_id
_entity_poly.type
_entity_poly.pdbx_seq_one_letter_code
_entity_poly.pdbx_strand_id
1 'polypeptide(L)'
;MSNHTGSYMLNNVLCELSNQTFFALLPLETRRSFAKRIMNIGTRCDCNEYEILEDVGRSVGLCEHCGTHVPVGEMLCNECADYFDDNDEAYDYDEDDED
;
A
#
# COMPACT_ATOMS: atom_id res chain seq x y z
N MET A 1 4.85 23.24 -4.48
CA MET A 1 4.57 22.41 -3.28
C MET A 1 4.93 21.00 -3.66
N SER A 2 5.51 20.23 -2.74
CA SER A 2 5.85 18.84 -3.01
C SER A 2 4.58 17.99 -3.07
N ASN A 3 4.41 17.19 -4.11
CA ASN A 3 3.30 16.24 -4.23
C ASN A 3 3.29 15.18 -3.11
N HIS A 4 4.44 14.99 -2.47
CA HIS A 4 4.64 14.06 -1.36
C HIS A 4 3.82 14.39 -0.11
N THR A 5 3.69 15.67 0.26
CA THR A 5 2.96 16.04 1.50
C THR A 5 1.49 15.66 1.43
N GLY A 6 0.85 15.83 0.26
CA GLY A 6 -0.54 15.43 0.05
C GLY A 6 -0.72 13.92 0.14
N SER A 7 0.18 13.16 -0.48
CA SER A 7 0.17 11.70 -0.42
C SER A 7 0.33 11.15 0.99
N TYR A 8 1.32 11.63 1.75
CA TYR A 8 1.51 11.21 3.14
C TYR A 8 0.31 11.53 4.03
N MET A 9 -0.38 12.65 3.80
CA MET A 9 -1.61 12.94 4.54
C MET A 9 -2.72 11.92 4.25
N LEU A 10 -2.90 11.55 2.97
CA LEU A 10 -3.90 10.54 2.59
C LEU A 10 -3.52 9.14 3.10
N ASN A 11 -2.24 8.79 3.02
CA ASN A 11 -1.69 7.56 3.58
C ASN A 11 -1.96 7.46 5.08
N ASN A 12 -1.56 8.47 5.86
CA ASN A 12 -1.76 8.48 7.31
C ASN A 12 -3.22 8.25 7.70
N VAL A 13 -4.17 8.84 6.95
CA VAL A 13 -5.60 8.60 7.19
C VAL A 13 -5.99 7.14 6.91
N LEU A 14 -5.51 6.55 5.81
CA LEU A 14 -5.77 5.15 5.49
C LEU A 14 -5.15 4.20 6.53
N CYS A 15 -3.93 4.49 6.98
CA CYS A 15 -3.24 3.75 8.03
C CYS A 15 -4.00 3.83 9.37
N GLU A 16 -4.46 5.01 9.79
CA GLU A 16 -5.30 5.16 10.98
C GLU A 16 -6.61 4.36 10.89
N LEU A 17 -7.26 4.35 9.72
CA LEU A 17 -8.48 3.56 9.49
C LEU A 17 -8.20 2.04 9.45
N SER A 18 -7.01 1.64 9.03
CA SER A 18 -6.55 0.25 8.99
C SER A 18 -6.13 -0.28 10.36
N ASN A 19 -5.42 0.54 11.13
CA ASN A 19 -4.94 0.23 12.48
C ASN A 19 -6.09 0.20 13.49
N GLN A 20 -7.10 1.03 13.28
CA GLN A 20 -8.35 0.91 14.02
C GLN A 20 -9.13 -0.30 13.49
N THR A 21 -9.91 -0.95 14.36
CA THR A 21 -10.84 -2.03 13.97
C THR A 21 -11.87 -1.60 12.92
N PHE A 22 -11.88 -0.33 12.49
CA PHE A 22 -12.74 0.21 11.46
C PHE A 22 -12.69 -0.60 10.16
N PHE A 23 -11.52 -0.79 9.53
CA PHE A 23 -11.45 -1.64 8.34
C PHE A 23 -11.82 -3.09 8.67
N ALA A 24 -11.41 -3.63 9.81
CA ALA A 24 -11.78 -5.00 10.22
C ALA A 24 -13.31 -5.26 10.22
N LEU A 25 -14.14 -4.24 10.46
CA LEU A 25 -15.61 -4.32 10.44
C LEU A 25 -16.22 -4.28 9.03
N LEU A 26 -15.46 -3.90 8.00
CA LEU A 26 -15.94 -3.76 6.63
C LEU A 26 -15.54 -4.97 5.77
N PRO A 27 -16.37 -5.38 4.79
CA PRO A 27 -15.95 -6.34 3.77
C PRO A 27 -14.76 -5.83 2.95
N LEU A 28 -13.87 -6.73 2.49
CA LEU A 28 -12.67 -6.37 1.71
C LEU A 28 -13.02 -5.51 0.48
N GLU A 29 -14.08 -5.86 -0.25
CA GLU A 29 -14.55 -5.08 -1.41
C GLU A 29 -14.91 -3.64 -1.05
N THR A 30 -15.48 -3.41 0.14
CA THR A 30 -15.83 -2.08 0.63
C THR A 30 -14.59 -1.27 0.96
N ARG A 31 -13.60 -1.89 1.63
CA ARG A 31 -12.30 -1.26 1.94
C ARG A 31 -11.57 -0.88 0.65
N ARG A 32 -11.49 -1.81 -0.30
CA ARG A 32 -10.89 -1.61 -1.61
C ARG A 32 -11.54 -0.45 -2.36
N SER A 33 -12.86 -0.45 -2.43
CA SER A 33 -13.64 0.60 -3.07
C SER A 33 -13.41 1.97 -2.40
N PHE A 34 -13.27 2.00 -1.08
CA PHE A 34 -12.94 3.20 -0.33
C PHE A 34 -11.53 3.71 -0.66
N ALA A 35 -10.51 2.86 -0.60
CA ALA A 35 -9.13 3.22 -0.92
C ALA A 35 -9.00 3.76 -2.36
N LYS A 36 -9.66 3.12 -3.35
CA LYS A 36 -9.70 3.64 -4.74
C LYS A 36 -10.29 5.04 -4.86
N ARG A 37 -11.29 5.38 -4.03
CA ARG A 37 -11.84 6.74 -4.01
C ARG A 37 -10.84 7.74 -3.45
N ILE A 38 -10.07 7.36 -2.42
CA ILE A 38 -9.01 8.19 -1.86
C ILE A 38 -7.88 8.41 -2.88
N MET A 39 -7.44 7.37 -3.57
CA MET A 39 -6.46 7.50 -4.66
C MET A 39 -6.94 8.48 -5.73
N ASN A 40 -8.20 8.38 -6.17
CA ASN A 40 -8.77 9.30 -7.17
C ASN A 40 -8.76 10.77 -6.70
N ILE A 41 -8.94 11.01 -5.39
CA ILE A 41 -8.77 12.35 -4.82
C ILE A 41 -7.30 12.78 -4.94
N GLY A 42 -6.36 11.91 -4.56
CA GLY A 42 -4.92 12.15 -4.69
C GLY A 42 -4.50 12.50 -6.12
N THR A 43 -4.91 11.71 -7.12
CA THR A 43 -4.62 11.96 -8.55
C THR A 43 -5.06 13.37 -8.99
N ARG A 44 -6.24 13.83 -8.53
CA ARG A 44 -6.77 15.16 -8.86
C ARG A 44 -6.03 16.31 -8.17
N CYS A 45 -5.33 15.99 -7.09
CA CYS A 45 -4.57 16.93 -6.29
C CYS A 45 -3.06 16.87 -6.55
N ASP A 46 -2.64 16.22 -7.65
CA ASP A 46 -1.22 16.03 -8.01
C ASP A 46 -0.44 15.37 -6.87
N CYS A 47 -1.04 14.38 -6.19
CA CYS A 47 -0.36 13.56 -5.19
C CYS A 47 0.41 12.43 -5.87
N ASN A 48 1.54 12.03 -5.28
CA ASN A 48 2.22 10.79 -5.67
C ASN A 48 1.38 9.57 -5.26
N GLU A 49 0.88 8.81 -6.22
CA GLU A 49 0.00 7.65 -5.98
C GLU A 49 0.71 6.51 -5.24
N TYR A 50 2.02 6.36 -5.46
CA TYR A 50 2.85 5.33 -4.82
C TYR A 50 2.87 5.44 -3.29
N GLU A 51 2.78 6.66 -2.77
CA GLU A 51 2.83 6.93 -1.33
C GLU A 51 1.47 6.79 -0.65
N ILE A 52 0.36 6.87 -1.39
CA ILE A 52 -0.99 6.86 -0.79
C ILE A 52 -1.32 5.50 -0.19
N LEU A 53 -0.78 4.41 -0.77
CA LEU A 53 -1.09 3.03 -0.37
C LEU A 53 0.05 2.33 0.37
N GLU A 54 1.22 2.96 0.51
CA GLU A 54 2.35 2.42 1.29
C GLU A 54 1.88 1.88 2.66
N ASP A 55 2.27 0.65 2.98
CA ASP A 55 1.93 -0.10 4.21
C ASP A 55 0.45 -0.49 4.40
N VAL A 56 -0.47 -0.02 3.54
CA VAL A 56 -1.91 -0.22 3.67
C VAL A 56 -2.55 -0.93 2.48
N GLY A 57 -1.86 -1.02 1.34
CA GLY A 57 -2.41 -1.61 0.11
C GLY A 57 -2.87 -3.04 0.33
N ARG A 58 -2.08 -3.85 1.05
CA ARG A 58 -2.44 -5.23 1.38
C ARG A 58 -3.73 -5.33 2.21
N SER A 59 -3.92 -4.45 3.19
CA SER A 59 -5.10 -4.48 4.08
C SER A 59 -6.41 -4.15 3.35
N VAL A 60 -6.30 -3.44 2.21
CA VAL A 60 -7.41 -3.08 1.32
C VAL A 60 -7.44 -3.91 0.03
N GLY A 61 -6.53 -4.87 -0.13
CA GLY A 61 -6.44 -5.76 -1.29
C GLY A 61 -6.09 -5.05 -2.60
N LEU A 62 -5.15 -4.10 -2.54
CA LEU A 62 -4.62 -3.34 -3.67
C LEU A 62 -3.10 -3.40 -3.70
N CYS A 63 -2.52 -3.28 -4.90
CA CYS A 63 -1.11 -3.02 -5.09
C CYS A 63 -0.76 -1.61 -4.66
N GLU A 64 0.25 -1.47 -3.81
CA GLU A 64 0.73 -0.19 -3.32
C GLU A 64 1.34 0.64 -4.45
N HIS A 65 1.98 -0.03 -5.40
CA HIS A 65 2.61 0.60 -6.53
C HIS A 65 1.61 1.03 -7.62
N CYS A 66 0.76 0.12 -8.12
CA CYS A 66 -0.10 0.42 -9.27
C CYS A 66 -1.59 0.56 -8.96
N GLY A 67 -2.01 0.35 -7.70
CA GLY A 67 -3.42 0.46 -7.30
C GLY A 67 -4.36 -0.61 -7.86
N THR A 68 -3.81 -1.63 -8.53
CA THR A 68 -4.60 -2.76 -9.06
C THR A 68 -5.00 -3.73 -7.94
N HIS A 69 -6.15 -4.39 -8.12
CA HIS A 69 -6.58 -5.47 -7.23
C HIS A 69 -5.56 -6.61 -7.21
N VAL A 70 -5.18 -7.01 -6.01
CA VAL A 70 -4.38 -8.23 -5.79
C VAL A 70 -5.22 -9.28 -5.08
N PRO A 71 -5.38 -10.47 -5.68
CA PRO A 71 -6.11 -11.56 -5.06
C PRO A 71 -5.52 -11.95 -3.70
N VAL A 72 -6.38 -12.42 -2.79
CA VAL A 72 -5.94 -12.87 -1.47
C VAL A 72 -4.98 -14.06 -1.61
N GLY A 73 -3.81 -13.95 -0.98
CA GLY A 73 -2.77 -14.98 -0.99
C GLY A 73 -1.72 -14.82 -2.08
N GLU A 74 -1.90 -13.88 -3.02
CA GLU A 74 -0.87 -13.54 -3.99
C GLU A 74 0.20 -12.63 -3.36
N MET A 75 1.46 -12.89 -3.69
CA MET A 75 2.61 -12.07 -3.25
C MET A 75 3.16 -11.18 -4.36
N LEU A 76 2.54 -11.22 -5.54
CA LEU A 76 2.97 -10.48 -6.74
C LEU A 76 1.77 -9.79 -7.38
N CYS A 77 1.96 -8.54 -7.80
CA CYS A 77 0.97 -7.87 -8.63
C CYS A 77 1.06 -8.35 -10.08
N ASN A 78 -0.04 -8.87 -10.62
CA ASN A 78 -0.10 -9.33 -12.01
C ASN A 78 0.04 -8.21 -13.06
N GLU A 79 -0.10 -6.94 -12.66
CA GLU A 79 -0.02 -5.81 -13.60
C GLU A 79 1.37 -5.16 -13.64
N CYS A 80 1.98 -4.89 -12.49
CA CYS A 80 3.29 -4.23 -12.44
C CYS A 80 4.44 -5.16 -12.02
N ALA A 81 4.16 -6.43 -11.74
CA ALA A 81 5.12 -7.43 -11.27
C ALA A 81 5.87 -7.01 -10.00
N ASP A 82 5.28 -6.12 -9.21
CA ASP A 82 5.85 -5.68 -7.93
C ASP A 82 5.46 -6.64 -6.81
N TYR A 83 6.38 -6.82 -5.86
CA TYR A 83 6.22 -7.73 -4.74
C TYR A 83 5.53 -7.06 -3.56
N PHE A 84 4.72 -7.84 -2.84
CA PHE A 84 4.23 -7.45 -1.52
C PHE A 84 5.19 -8.06 -0.51
N ASP A 85 6.23 -7.31 -0.17
CA ASP A 85 7.16 -7.77 0.85
C ASP A 85 6.51 -7.62 2.22
N ASP A 86 5.99 -8.72 2.76
CA ASP A 86 5.63 -8.78 4.19
C ASP A 86 6.89 -9.01 5.04
N ASN A 87 8.05 -9.23 4.42
CA ASN A 87 9.24 -9.71 5.09
C ASN A 87 10.30 -8.62 5.16
N ASP A 88 10.12 -7.76 6.16
CA ASP A 88 11.20 -7.02 6.82
C ASP A 88 12.18 -7.98 7.56
N GLU A 89 12.33 -9.23 7.08
CA GLU A 89 13.51 -10.04 7.38
C GLU A 89 14.64 -9.45 6.55
N ALA A 90 15.24 -8.42 7.11
CA ALA A 90 16.57 -7.96 6.74
C ALA A 90 17.44 -9.20 6.50
N TYR A 91 17.74 -9.47 5.23
CA TYR A 91 18.79 -10.41 4.88
C TYR A 91 20.07 -9.80 5.45
N ASP A 92 20.47 -10.28 6.64
CA ASP A 92 21.81 -10.10 7.16
C ASP A 92 22.70 -10.72 6.09
N TYR A 93 23.31 -9.87 5.26
CA TYR A 93 24.46 -10.31 4.49
C TYR A 93 25.51 -10.60 5.55
N ASP A 94 25.60 -11.87 5.96
CA ASP A 94 26.82 -12.39 6.55
C ASP A 94 27.91 -12.04 5.53
N GLU A 95 28.70 -11.01 5.84
CA GLU A 95 30.00 -10.79 5.22
C GLU A 95 30.81 -12.04 5.54
N ASP A 96 30.69 -13.06 4.70
CA ASP A 96 31.63 -14.17 4.64
C ASP A 96 32.98 -13.57 4.19
N ASP A 97 33.71 -13.04 5.17
CA ASP A 97 35.16 -13.15 5.27
C ASP A 97 35.54 -14.61 4.96
N GLU A 98 36.42 -14.80 3.98
CA GLU A 98 37.36 -15.95 3.74
C GLU A 98 37.63 -16.00 2.22
N ASP A 99 38.83 -15.89 1.65
CA ASP A 99 40.23 -15.75 2.09
C ASP A 99 41.04 -15.14 0.92
#